data_AF-A0AAW9S9H2-F1
#
_entry.id   AF-A0AAW9S9H2-F1
#
_cell.length_a   1.000
_cell.length_b   1.000
_cell.length_c   1.000
_cell.angle_alpha   90.00
_cell.angle_beta   90.00
_cell.angle_gamma   90.00
#
_symmetry.space_group_name_H-M   'P 1'
#
loop_
_entity.id
_entity.type
_entity.pdbx_description
1 polymer ?
#
loop_
_entity_poly.entity_id
_entity_poly.type
_entity_poly.pdbx_seq_one_letter_code
_entity_poly.pdbx_strand_id
1 'polypeptide(L)'
;MKPLSIYTIVMILLLGTQQLWAAGQISKIYSHPAAFTPDEEVTFYFDVTGTDLDGEVGPLYLWTWEPNQPDAKLGTWDNSSEEAKLTQVDGNLWSFTMVPTDFYGVDASAITQIFGLLKTKDGSKQTGNFDADSGTAIQVYDFSKVATKILDYYPKNFKGDEPLTIILNANLAWSDGGSSQGQLVGKQPSMHSGVNGWQNVIESGQPETLLKDLGDGIYKIDFIPSEYYAFSEKITEINCLFNDNGDWAASGRDVGGENFLIVPKSDDEEKEFSFFPQKFTVDDVVTLFFNQNLTKVEGLKTATEIHFILSTTDGAQVIEGVTKPEGDGKFRASMILNRIFEEATSLEALNLVIQTPDGSAKTEEVSVSLVPLH
;
A
#
# COMPACT_ATOMS: atom_id res chain seq x y z
N MET A 1 55.76 -50.07 -17.84
CA MET A 1 54.40 -49.64 -18.21
C MET A 1 53.48 -49.92 -17.04
N LYS A 2 53.06 -48.88 -16.31
CA LYS A 2 52.25 -48.97 -15.07
C LYS A 2 50.78 -48.67 -15.42
N PRO A 3 49.80 -49.28 -14.73
CA PRO A 3 48.39 -49.07 -15.01
C PRO A 3 47.98 -47.64 -14.60
N LEU A 4 47.22 -46.99 -15.49
CA LEU A 4 46.60 -45.69 -15.25
C LEU A 4 45.59 -45.82 -14.10
N SER A 5 45.78 -45.03 -13.04
CA SER A 5 44.92 -45.01 -11.84
C SER A 5 43.71 -44.10 -12.08
N ILE A 6 42.52 -44.66 -11.85
CA ILE A 6 41.17 -44.09 -12.02
C ILE A 6 40.80 -43.07 -10.91
N TYR A 7 41.79 -42.45 -10.24
CA TYR A 7 41.56 -41.58 -9.07
C TYR A 7 41.70 -40.07 -9.34
N THR A 8 41.19 -39.56 -10.46
CA THR A 8 41.14 -38.09 -10.68
C THR A 8 39.87 -37.61 -11.39
N ILE A 9 38.77 -38.38 -11.31
CA ILE A 9 37.43 -37.94 -11.73
C ILE A 9 36.41 -38.29 -10.63
N VAL A 10 36.73 -37.92 -9.39
CA VAL A 10 35.77 -37.73 -8.29
C VAL A 10 36.21 -36.49 -7.51
N MET A 11 36.43 -35.39 -8.24
CA MET A 11 36.35 -34.04 -7.67
C MET A 11 35.06 -33.42 -8.22
N ILE A 12 33.96 -34.16 -7.97
CA ILE A 12 32.59 -33.74 -8.19
C ILE A 12 32.35 -32.60 -7.21
N LEU A 13 32.14 -31.41 -7.78
CA LEU A 13 31.17 -30.41 -7.34
C LEU A 13 30.82 -30.45 -5.83
N LEU A 14 31.67 -29.85 -5.01
CA LEU A 14 31.17 -29.04 -3.89
C LEU A 14 31.43 -27.56 -4.23
N LEU A 15 30.91 -27.12 -5.38
CA LEU A 15 30.42 -25.75 -5.46
C LEU A 15 29.16 -25.77 -4.61
N GLY A 16 29.31 -25.45 -3.33
CA GLY A 16 28.17 -25.14 -2.50
C GLY A 16 27.38 -24.07 -3.23
N THR A 17 26.21 -24.44 -3.73
CA THR A 17 25.18 -23.48 -4.06
C THR A 17 24.90 -22.78 -2.74
N GLN A 18 25.53 -21.62 -2.51
CA GLN A 18 24.94 -20.67 -1.60
C GLN A 18 23.59 -20.39 -2.25
N GLN A 19 22.53 -20.97 -1.70
CA GLN A 19 21.21 -20.41 -1.86
C GLN A 19 21.38 -18.98 -1.39
N LEU A 20 21.49 -18.06 -2.35
CA LEU A 20 21.12 -16.68 -2.14
C LEU A 20 19.64 -16.78 -1.76
N TRP A 21 19.39 -16.88 -0.46
CA TRP A 21 18.08 -16.59 0.07
C TRP A 21 17.82 -15.16 -0.41
N ALA A 22 16.83 -15.00 -1.28
CA ALA A 22 16.37 -13.68 -1.61
C ALA A 22 15.97 -13.05 -0.28
N ALA A 23 16.51 -11.88 0.04
CA ALA A 23 16.42 -11.22 1.35
C ALA A 23 14.99 -11.02 1.90
N GLY A 24 13.97 -11.37 1.11
CA GLY A 24 12.55 -11.24 1.40
C GLY A 24 12.14 -9.77 1.43
N GLN A 25 11.03 -9.45 0.79
CA GLN A 25 10.53 -8.09 0.80
C GLN A 25 9.82 -7.81 2.13
N ILE A 26 10.02 -6.62 2.70
CA ILE A 26 9.23 -6.16 3.85
C ILE A 26 7.77 -6.13 3.42
N SER A 27 6.93 -6.88 4.14
CA SER A 27 5.52 -7.06 3.78
C SER A 27 4.69 -5.79 4.03
N LYS A 28 5.12 -4.98 4.99
CA LYS A 28 4.42 -3.76 5.38
C LYS A 28 5.37 -2.70 5.94
N ILE A 29 5.22 -1.48 5.42
CA ILE A 29 5.85 -0.27 5.93
C ILE A 29 4.76 0.78 6.15
N TYR A 30 4.78 1.44 7.31
CA TYR A 30 3.86 2.54 7.63
C TYR A 30 4.51 3.53 8.59
N SER A 31 3.86 4.66 8.85
CA SER A 31 4.42 5.73 9.68
C SER A 31 3.40 6.38 10.60
N HIS A 32 3.89 7.01 11.66
CA HIS A 32 3.13 7.94 12.48
C HIS A 32 3.92 9.28 12.55
N PRO A 33 3.38 10.40 12.05
CA PRO A 33 2.12 10.57 11.30
C PRO A 33 2.00 9.70 10.04
N ALA A 34 0.77 9.34 9.66
CA ALA A 34 0.54 8.55 8.43
C ALA A 34 0.73 9.40 7.18
N ALA A 35 0.25 10.65 7.18
CA ALA A 35 0.59 11.68 6.21
C ALA A 35 1.49 12.73 6.88
N PHE A 36 2.79 12.63 6.59
CA PHE A 36 3.81 13.49 7.19
C PHE A 36 4.39 14.51 6.20
N THR A 37 4.90 15.62 6.74
CA THR A 37 5.80 16.54 6.04
C THR A 37 7.26 16.19 6.38
N PRO A 38 8.23 16.50 5.51
CA PRO A 38 9.63 16.16 5.79
C PRO A 38 10.28 16.91 6.96
N ASP A 39 9.64 17.99 7.45
CA ASP A 39 10.12 18.85 8.54
C ASP A 39 9.49 18.52 9.91
N GLU A 40 8.76 17.41 10.02
CA GLU A 40 8.24 16.94 11.31
C GLU A 40 8.88 15.63 11.73
N GLU A 41 8.80 15.32 13.02
CA GLU A 41 9.23 14.03 13.54
C GLU A 41 8.27 12.94 13.07
N VAL A 42 8.83 11.89 12.49
CA VAL A 42 8.09 10.75 11.94
C VAL A 42 8.69 9.47 12.49
N THR A 43 7.83 8.59 12.99
CA THR A 43 8.20 7.22 13.34
C THR A 43 7.75 6.28 12.23
N PHE A 44 8.70 5.63 11.58
CA PHE A 44 8.47 4.59 10.59
C PHE A 44 8.43 3.23 11.28
N TYR A 45 7.57 2.34 10.78
CA TYR A 45 7.38 0.98 11.27
C TYR A 45 7.57 -0.01 10.12
N PHE A 46 8.27 -1.10 10.42
CA PHE A 46 8.68 -2.11 9.46
C PHE A 46 8.34 -3.49 10.01
N ASP A 47 7.49 -4.26 9.31
CA ASP A 47 7.22 -5.66 9.63
C ASP A 47 8.14 -6.57 8.81
N VAL A 48 9.17 -7.11 9.47
CA VAL A 48 10.19 -7.94 8.81
C VAL A 48 9.80 -9.41 8.69
N THR A 49 8.55 -9.78 8.98
CA THR A 49 8.03 -11.14 8.80
C THR A 49 8.20 -11.60 7.34
N GLY A 50 8.73 -12.81 7.15
CA GLY A 50 9.00 -13.39 5.83
C GLY A 50 10.28 -12.88 5.15
N THR A 51 11.08 -12.06 5.83
CA THR A 51 12.42 -11.63 5.37
C THR A 51 13.53 -12.47 5.99
N ASP A 52 14.78 -12.28 5.58
CA ASP A 52 15.93 -12.91 6.24
C ASP A 52 16.13 -12.41 7.69
N LEU A 53 15.45 -11.33 8.08
CA LEU A 53 15.43 -10.77 9.44
C LEU A 53 14.25 -11.26 10.28
N ASP A 54 13.41 -12.16 9.77
CA ASP A 54 12.32 -12.76 10.54
C ASP A 54 12.87 -13.51 11.77
N GLY A 55 12.34 -13.17 12.95
CA GLY A 55 12.78 -13.73 14.22
C GLY A 55 14.16 -13.26 14.68
N GLU A 56 14.72 -12.22 14.06
CA GLU A 56 16.00 -11.65 14.48
C GLU A 56 15.88 -11.04 15.89
N VAL A 57 16.84 -11.41 16.75
CA VAL A 57 16.89 -10.96 18.16
C VAL A 57 17.96 -9.89 18.38
N GLY A 58 18.89 -9.74 17.43
CA GLY A 58 19.89 -8.68 17.44
C GLY A 58 19.33 -7.33 16.97
N PRO A 59 20.04 -6.22 17.26
CA PRO A 59 19.60 -4.91 16.80
C PRO A 59 19.64 -4.83 15.26
N LEU A 60 18.58 -4.27 14.68
CA LEU A 60 18.50 -3.92 13.28
C LEU A 60 18.89 -2.45 13.05
N TYR A 61 19.33 -2.17 11.83
CA TYR A 61 19.79 -0.84 11.41
C TYR A 61 19.20 -0.49 10.05
N LEU A 62 18.84 0.79 9.90
CA LEU A 62 18.40 1.37 8.66
C LEU A 62 19.61 1.60 7.75
N TRP A 63 19.51 1.16 6.51
CA TRP A 63 20.40 1.57 5.43
C TRP A 63 19.57 2.29 4.38
N THR A 64 19.86 3.54 4.07
CA THR A 64 19.02 4.38 3.20
C THR A 64 19.88 5.26 2.29
N TRP A 65 19.40 5.53 1.07
CA TRP A 65 20.19 6.23 0.05
C TRP A 65 19.41 7.29 -0.75
N GLU A 66 18.09 7.35 -0.59
CA GLU A 66 17.21 8.35 -1.20
C GLU A 66 16.45 9.06 -0.07
N PRO A 67 16.35 10.39 -0.07
CA PRO A 67 16.71 11.37 -1.12
C PRO A 67 18.18 11.77 -1.20
N ASN A 68 18.97 11.40 -0.20
CA ASN A 68 20.42 11.59 -0.12
C ASN A 68 20.96 10.50 0.80
N GLN A 69 22.20 10.05 0.64
CA GLN A 69 22.78 9.04 1.54
C GLN A 69 23.48 9.73 2.72
N PRO A 70 23.00 9.61 3.98
CA PRO A 70 23.60 10.26 5.13
C PRO A 70 24.73 9.42 5.75
N ASP A 71 25.84 9.23 5.03
CA ASP A 71 26.94 8.31 5.40
C ASP A 71 27.40 8.42 6.86
N ALA A 72 27.54 9.65 7.38
CA ALA A 72 27.96 9.89 8.76
C ALA A 72 27.00 9.28 9.80
N LYS A 73 25.71 9.18 9.47
CA LYS A 73 24.66 8.61 10.33
C LYS A 73 24.47 7.12 10.12
N LEU A 74 24.85 6.58 8.95
CA LEU A 74 24.69 5.15 8.64
C LEU A 74 25.87 4.30 9.12
N GLY A 75 27.09 4.85 9.11
CA GLY A 75 28.32 4.07 9.33
C GLY A 75 28.77 3.35 8.05
N THR A 76 29.34 2.15 8.18
CA THR A 76 29.76 1.34 7.03
C THR A 76 28.87 0.10 6.89
N TRP A 77 28.92 -0.55 5.73
CA TRP A 77 28.14 -1.76 5.46
C TRP A 77 28.37 -2.86 6.51
N ASP A 78 29.62 -3.08 6.90
CA ASP A 78 30.06 -4.08 7.87
C ASP A 78 30.04 -3.58 9.33
N ASN A 79 29.66 -2.32 9.56
CA ASN A 79 29.55 -1.74 10.90
C ASN A 79 28.61 -0.53 10.92
N SER A 80 27.31 -0.80 11.08
CA SER A 80 26.29 0.25 11.19
C SER A 80 26.48 1.13 12.43
N SER A 81 26.18 2.43 12.28
CA SER A 81 26.18 3.41 13.37
C SER A 81 24.97 3.22 14.30
N GLU A 82 25.12 3.57 15.58
CA GLU A 82 23.99 3.56 16.53
C GLU A 82 22.92 4.62 16.19
N GLU A 83 23.26 5.65 15.39
CA GLU A 83 22.29 6.65 14.90
C GLU A 83 21.27 6.05 13.91
N ALA A 84 21.60 4.94 13.25
CA ALA A 84 20.72 4.25 12.32
C ALA A 84 20.01 3.06 12.96
N LYS A 85 20.11 2.88 14.29
CA LYS A 85 19.57 1.71 14.99
C LYS A 85 18.06 1.80 15.15
N LEU A 86 17.38 0.69 14.86
CA LEU A 86 15.94 0.56 15.07
C LEU A 86 15.61 0.13 16.50
N THR A 87 14.39 0.45 16.91
CA THR A 87 13.79 -0.03 18.16
C THR A 87 12.85 -1.19 17.85
N GLN A 88 12.99 -2.31 18.55
CA GLN A 88 12.02 -3.41 18.44
C GLN A 88 10.74 -3.03 19.18
N VAL A 89 9.60 -3.11 18.51
CA VAL A 89 8.29 -2.76 19.06
C VAL A 89 7.65 -4.01 19.66
N ASP A 90 7.41 -5.02 18.83
CA ASP A 90 6.90 -6.34 19.23
C ASP A 90 7.21 -7.38 18.15
N GLY A 91 7.70 -8.56 18.53
CA GLY A 91 8.06 -9.62 17.59
C GLY A 91 8.91 -9.13 16.42
N ASN A 92 8.36 -9.21 15.19
CA ASN A 92 8.99 -8.78 13.94
C ASN A 92 8.71 -7.32 13.55
N LEU A 93 8.06 -6.54 14.42
CA LEU A 93 7.78 -5.14 14.18
C LEU A 93 8.91 -4.28 14.76
N TRP A 94 9.52 -3.48 13.90
CA TRP A 94 10.62 -2.57 14.25
C TRP A 94 10.26 -1.13 13.89
N SER A 95 10.81 -0.16 14.61
CA SER A 95 10.57 1.26 14.34
C SER A 95 11.86 2.09 14.26
N PHE A 96 11.77 3.18 13.51
CA PHE A 96 12.80 4.20 13.38
C PHE A 96 12.18 5.59 13.41
N THR A 97 12.63 6.45 14.32
CA THR A 97 12.12 7.82 14.47
C THR A 97 13.14 8.83 13.98
N MET A 98 12.72 9.75 13.11
CA MET A 98 13.57 10.83 12.61
C MET A 98 12.74 12.04 12.18
N VAL A 99 13.38 13.22 12.13
CA VAL A 99 12.95 14.33 11.27
C VAL A 99 13.65 14.15 9.92
N PRO A 100 12.94 13.88 8.81
CA PRO A 100 13.57 13.56 7.54
C PRO A 100 14.58 14.61 7.04
N THR A 101 14.27 15.90 7.09
CA THR A 101 15.21 16.96 6.66
C THR A 101 16.48 16.98 7.49
N ASP A 102 16.39 16.82 8.81
CA ASP A 102 17.55 16.70 9.67
C ASP A 102 18.34 15.42 9.42
N PHE A 103 17.65 14.29 9.16
CA PHE A 103 18.30 13.00 8.93
C PHE A 103 19.10 13.00 7.63
N TYR A 104 18.49 13.43 6.53
CA TYR A 104 19.08 13.42 5.20
C TYR A 104 19.94 14.64 4.88
N GLY A 105 19.80 15.73 5.65
CA GLY A 105 20.55 16.97 5.45
C GLY A 105 20.21 17.68 4.14
N VAL A 106 18.95 17.58 3.71
CA VAL A 106 18.42 18.20 2.49
C VAL A 106 17.13 18.97 2.78
N ASP A 107 16.76 19.90 1.91
CA ASP A 107 15.52 20.66 2.02
C ASP A 107 14.30 19.74 1.86
N ALA A 108 13.18 20.08 2.53
CA ALA A 108 11.95 19.28 2.50
C ALA A 108 11.44 18.99 1.09
N SER A 109 11.57 19.94 0.16
CA SER A 109 11.16 19.76 -1.24
C SER A 109 11.94 18.68 -2.00
N ALA A 110 13.12 18.28 -1.52
CA ALA A 110 13.89 17.19 -2.10
C ALA A 110 13.43 15.81 -1.60
N ILE A 111 12.64 15.76 -0.52
CA ILE A 111 12.18 14.53 0.10
C ILE A 111 10.77 14.22 -0.40
N THR A 112 10.67 13.53 -1.53
CA THR A 112 9.39 13.05 -2.07
C THR A 112 9.15 11.59 -1.74
N GLN A 113 10.23 10.84 -1.55
CA GLN A 113 10.23 9.42 -1.24
C GLN A 113 11.50 9.06 -0.46
N ILE A 114 11.46 7.93 0.23
CA ILE A 114 12.59 7.39 0.99
C ILE A 114 12.82 5.94 0.56
N PHE A 115 14.06 5.62 0.21
CA PHE A 115 14.49 4.27 -0.17
C PHE A 115 15.47 3.69 0.85
N GLY A 116 15.49 2.38 0.98
CA GLY A 116 16.38 1.73 1.92
C GLY A 116 16.19 0.23 2.03
N LEU A 117 16.83 -0.33 3.05
CA LEU A 117 16.64 -1.68 3.55
C LEU A 117 16.96 -1.70 5.04
N LEU A 118 16.55 -2.77 5.73
CA LEU A 118 16.99 -3.04 7.09
C LEU A 118 18.08 -4.11 7.07
N LYS A 119 19.03 -4.03 7.99
CA LYS A 119 20.11 -5.02 8.12
C LYS A 119 20.60 -5.20 9.55
N THR A 120 21.28 -6.31 9.80
CA THR A 120 22.07 -6.49 11.03
C THR A 120 23.25 -5.52 11.07
N LYS A 121 23.85 -5.31 12.25
CA LYS A 121 24.99 -4.37 12.43
C LYS A 121 26.12 -4.60 11.43
N ASP A 122 26.44 -5.87 11.16
CA ASP A 122 27.52 -6.31 10.27
C ASP A 122 27.08 -6.53 8.82
N GLY A 123 25.78 -6.37 8.52
CA GLY A 123 25.24 -6.59 7.17
C GLY A 123 25.22 -8.06 6.76
N SER A 124 25.38 -9.01 7.69
CA SER A 124 25.31 -10.45 7.40
C SER A 124 23.91 -10.92 7.01
N LYS A 125 22.87 -10.21 7.44
CA LYS A 125 21.48 -10.39 7.01
C LYS A 125 20.83 -9.04 6.69
N GLN A 126 19.84 -9.06 5.81
CA GLN A 126 19.14 -7.86 5.36
C GLN A 126 17.74 -8.17 4.85
N THR A 127 16.91 -7.15 4.66
CA THR A 127 15.68 -7.24 3.87
C THR A 127 15.96 -6.97 2.39
N GLY A 128 14.98 -7.23 1.53
CA GLY A 128 14.90 -6.60 0.22
C GLY A 128 14.81 -5.07 0.33
N ASN A 129 15.16 -4.38 -0.76
CA ASN A 129 15.08 -2.92 -0.83
C ASN A 129 13.63 -2.47 -0.81
N PHE A 130 13.29 -1.49 0.02
CA PHE A 130 12.10 -0.68 -0.21
C PHE A 130 12.47 0.51 -1.09
N ASP A 131 12.01 0.48 -2.34
CA ASP A 131 12.35 1.43 -3.39
C ASP A 131 11.27 1.45 -4.49
N ALA A 132 11.51 2.21 -5.55
CA ALA A 132 10.58 2.30 -6.68
C ALA A 132 10.44 0.97 -7.44
N ASP A 133 11.53 0.22 -7.57
CA ASP A 133 11.56 -1.03 -8.34
C ASP A 133 10.76 -2.15 -7.65
N SER A 134 10.80 -2.18 -6.32
CA SER A 134 9.97 -3.06 -5.50
C SER A 134 8.53 -2.57 -5.32
N GLY A 135 8.23 -1.32 -5.68
CA GLY A 135 6.92 -0.69 -5.44
C GLY A 135 6.62 -0.44 -3.96
N THR A 136 7.63 -0.45 -3.09
CA THR A 136 7.47 -0.32 -1.63
C THR A 136 8.19 0.88 -1.03
N ALA A 137 8.70 1.79 -1.88
CA ALA A 137 9.22 3.08 -1.45
C ALA A 137 8.27 3.80 -0.48
N ILE A 138 8.82 4.36 0.59
CA ILE A 138 8.07 5.21 1.51
C ILE A 138 7.79 6.52 0.79
N GLN A 139 6.52 6.84 0.59
CA GLN A 139 6.10 8.06 -0.12
C GLN A 139 5.74 9.16 0.87
N VAL A 140 6.22 10.39 0.61
CA VAL A 140 5.76 11.57 1.34
C VAL A 140 4.36 11.93 0.85
N TYR A 141 3.46 12.28 1.77
CA TYR A 141 2.10 12.65 1.38
C TYR A 141 2.09 14.00 0.63
N ASP A 142 1.51 14.00 -0.56
CA ASP A 142 1.36 15.21 -1.37
C ASP A 142 0.11 16.00 -0.94
N PHE A 143 0.32 16.96 -0.04
CA PHE A 143 -0.74 17.84 0.49
C PHE A 143 -1.36 18.75 -0.57
N SER A 144 -0.74 18.94 -1.74
CA SER A 144 -1.35 19.73 -2.83
C SER A 144 -2.64 19.08 -3.35
N LYS A 145 -2.79 17.76 -3.18
CA LYS A 145 -4.01 17.00 -3.52
C LYS A 145 -5.23 17.42 -2.71
N VAL A 146 -5.04 18.09 -1.57
CA VAL A 146 -6.10 18.55 -0.68
C VAL A 146 -6.59 19.94 -1.06
N ALA A 147 -5.87 20.69 -1.90
CA ALA A 147 -6.26 22.03 -2.33
C ALA A 147 -7.64 22.08 -3.01
N THR A 148 -8.09 20.97 -3.60
CA THR A 148 -9.39 20.85 -4.31
C THR A 148 -10.42 19.98 -3.59
N LYS A 149 -10.12 19.49 -2.38
CA LYS A 149 -11.01 18.62 -1.60
C LYS A 149 -11.32 19.26 -0.26
N ILE A 150 -12.53 19.07 0.24
CA ILE A 150 -12.91 19.56 1.57
C ILE A 150 -12.16 18.78 2.66
N LEU A 151 -12.11 17.46 2.51
CA LEU A 151 -11.45 16.55 3.44
C LEU A 151 -10.72 15.45 2.67
N ASP A 152 -9.57 15.05 3.17
CA ASP A 152 -8.83 13.86 2.74
C ASP A 152 -8.37 13.08 3.99
N TYR A 153 -7.89 11.86 3.79
CA TYR A 153 -7.38 11.02 4.89
C TYR A 153 -6.42 9.98 4.34
N TYR A 154 -5.47 9.53 5.17
CA TYR A 154 -4.47 8.55 4.78
C TYR A 154 -4.04 7.68 5.98
N PRO A 155 -3.86 6.36 5.81
CA PRO A 155 -4.07 5.60 4.58
C PRO A 155 -5.55 5.43 4.23
N LYS A 156 -5.87 5.09 2.97
CA LYS A 156 -7.26 4.95 2.51
C LYS A 156 -7.94 3.70 3.02
N ASN A 157 -7.17 2.64 3.19
CA ASN A 157 -7.52 1.34 3.74
C ASN A 157 -7.17 1.24 5.23
N PHE A 158 -7.33 2.34 5.99
CA PHE A 158 -6.91 2.39 7.38
C PHE A 158 -7.52 1.28 8.23
N LYS A 159 -6.75 0.86 9.24
CA LYS A 159 -7.21 -0.06 10.28
C LYS A 159 -7.33 0.67 11.60
N GLY A 160 -8.06 0.07 12.54
CA GLY A 160 -8.27 0.68 13.84
C GLY A 160 -6.98 0.79 14.66
N ASP A 161 -6.06 -0.15 14.51
CA ASP A 161 -4.82 -0.31 15.26
C ASP A 161 -3.59 0.27 14.55
N GLU A 162 -3.79 1.04 13.50
CA GLU A 162 -2.71 1.63 12.70
C GLU A 162 -2.86 3.16 12.64
N PRO A 163 -1.77 3.93 12.45
CA PRO A 163 -1.84 5.37 12.30
C PRO A 163 -2.78 5.82 11.17
N LEU A 164 -3.59 6.83 11.46
CA LEU A 164 -4.48 7.54 10.54
C LEU A 164 -4.21 9.04 10.64
N THR A 165 -4.13 9.68 9.47
CA THR A 165 -4.16 11.14 9.36
C THR A 165 -5.45 11.56 8.66
N ILE A 166 -6.17 12.51 9.26
CA ILE A 166 -7.29 13.22 8.61
C ILE A 166 -6.81 14.63 8.26
N ILE A 167 -7.04 15.07 7.01
CA ILE A 167 -6.66 16.38 6.51
C ILE A 167 -7.91 17.18 6.13
N LEU A 168 -8.05 18.37 6.69
CA LEU A 168 -9.15 19.31 6.44
C LEU A 168 -8.66 20.50 5.61
N ASN A 169 -9.39 20.86 4.56
CA ASN A 169 -9.27 22.14 3.89
C ASN A 169 -10.35 23.09 4.40
N ALA A 170 -9.98 23.97 5.33
CA ALA A 170 -10.90 24.91 5.95
C ALA A 170 -11.52 25.90 4.94
N ASN A 171 -10.82 26.21 3.83
CA ASN A 171 -11.35 27.11 2.81
C ASN A 171 -12.59 26.54 2.11
N LEU A 172 -12.68 25.21 2.00
CA LEU A 172 -13.76 24.52 1.29
C LEU A 172 -14.81 23.92 2.24
N ALA A 173 -14.50 23.81 3.53
CA ALA A 173 -15.41 23.30 4.54
C ALA A 173 -16.63 24.21 4.71
N TRP A 174 -17.81 23.60 4.78
CA TRP A 174 -19.08 24.29 4.93
C TRP A 174 -19.37 24.61 6.40
N SER A 175 -20.13 25.68 6.61
CA SER A 175 -20.72 25.98 7.92
C SER A 175 -21.83 25.00 8.27
N ASP A 176 -22.24 25.02 9.53
CA ASP A 176 -23.52 24.46 9.96
C ASP A 176 -24.68 24.99 9.09
N GLY A 177 -25.60 24.09 8.73
CA GLY A 177 -26.69 24.34 7.79
C GLY A 177 -26.28 24.70 6.34
N GLY A 178 -24.99 24.62 5.99
CA GLY A 178 -24.53 24.75 4.60
C GLY A 178 -24.68 26.14 3.99
N SER A 179 -24.68 27.21 4.79
CA SER A 179 -24.93 28.58 4.29
C SER A 179 -23.69 29.29 3.73
N SER A 180 -22.49 28.89 4.15
CA SER A 180 -21.22 29.51 3.75
C SER A 180 -20.07 28.50 3.84
N GLN A 181 -18.93 28.83 3.21
CA GLN A 181 -17.68 28.08 3.34
C GLN A 181 -16.62 28.96 4.01
N GLY A 182 -15.58 28.34 4.58
CA GLY A 182 -14.40 29.07 5.03
C GLY A 182 -14.43 29.58 6.47
N GLN A 183 -15.39 29.17 7.29
CA GLN A 183 -15.52 29.72 8.67
C GLN A 183 -14.34 29.38 9.59
N LEU A 184 -13.59 28.31 9.28
CA LEU A 184 -12.42 27.88 10.04
C LEU A 184 -11.09 28.42 9.49
N VAL A 185 -11.09 29.28 8.46
CA VAL A 185 -9.86 29.89 7.94
C VAL A 185 -9.28 30.86 8.97
N GLY A 186 -8.00 30.67 9.33
CA GLY A 186 -7.32 31.47 10.38
C GLY A 186 -7.78 31.18 11.80
N LYS A 187 -8.47 30.06 12.03
CA LYS A 187 -8.94 29.57 13.33
C LYS A 187 -8.06 28.43 13.84
N GLN A 188 -8.41 27.86 15.00
CA GLN A 188 -7.79 26.64 15.51
C GLN A 188 -8.80 25.49 15.43
N PRO A 189 -8.87 24.75 14.30
CA PRO A 189 -9.82 23.67 14.16
C PRO A 189 -9.61 22.59 15.23
N SER A 190 -10.73 22.06 15.71
CA SER A 190 -10.78 20.92 16.61
C SER A 190 -11.84 19.93 16.14
N MET A 191 -11.53 18.63 16.20
CA MET A 191 -12.39 17.55 15.72
C MET A 191 -13.37 17.08 16.80
N HIS A 192 -14.67 17.10 16.48
CA HIS A 192 -15.69 16.34 17.20
C HIS A 192 -16.03 15.10 16.37
N SER A 193 -15.91 13.90 16.94
CA SER A 193 -15.98 12.67 16.15
C SER A 193 -16.41 11.45 16.95
N GLY A 194 -16.90 10.41 16.25
CA GLY A 194 -17.17 9.10 16.82
C GLY A 194 -17.09 8.00 15.75
N VAL A 195 -16.99 6.74 16.18
CA VAL A 195 -16.85 5.57 15.30
C VAL A 195 -18.16 4.82 15.13
N ASN A 196 -18.35 4.08 14.03
CA ASN A 196 -19.45 3.11 13.86
C ASN A 196 -20.84 3.65 14.24
N GLY A 197 -21.26 4.77 13.63
CA GLY A 197 -22.50 5.45 13.97
C GLY A 197 -22.44 6.22 15.29
N TRP A 198 -21.40 7.04 15.49
CA TRP A 198 -21.21 7.91 16.68
C TRP A 198 -21.06 7.17 18.02
N GLN A 199 -20.49 5.97 18.02
CA GLN A 199 -19.99 5.32 19.23
C GLN A 199 -18.69 5.98 19.70
N ASN A 200 -18.47 5.97 21.03
CA ASN A 200 -17.29 6.54 21.69
C ASN A 200 -16.93 7.94 21.20
N VAL A 201 -17.89 8.85 21.30
CA VAL A 201 -17.72 10.24 20.86
C VAL A 201 -16.60 10.91 21.65
N ILE A 202 -15.68 11.52 20.91
CA ILE A 202 -14.67 12.43 21.42
C ILE A 202 -15.11 13.86 21.10
N GLU A 203 -15.29 14.64 22.17
CA GLU A 203 -15.70 16.04 22.09
C GLU A 203 -14.54 16.94 21.67
N SER A 204 -14.81 17.86 20.75
CA SER A 204 -13.89 18.95 20.39
C SER A 204 -13.52 19.83 21.59
N GLY A 205 -12.40 20.54 21.48
CA GLY A 205 -11.91 21.52 22.46
C GLY A 205 -10.92 20.95 23.47
N GLN A 206 -10.53 19.68 23.32
CA GLN A 206 -9.45 19.05 24.09
C GLN A 206 -8.12 19.07 23.31
N PRO A 207 -6.95 19.07 23.98
CA PRO A 207 -5.65 19.10 23.32
C PRO A 207 -5.47 18.03 22.23
N GLU A 208 -5.94 16.81 22.46
CA GLU A 208 -5.87 15.68 21.52
C GLU A 208 -6.76 15.84 20.28
N THR A 209 -7.75 16.73 20.33
CA THR A 209 -8.67 16.98 19.22
C THR A 209 -8.23 18.11 18.30
N LEU A 210 -7.16 18.83 18.66
CA LEU A 210 -6.68 19.98 17.91
C LEU A 210 -5.99 19.55 16.61
N LEU A 211 -6.35 20.20 15.51
CA LEU A 211 -5.65 19.99 14.25
C LEU A 211 -4.39 20.87 14.19
N LYS A 212 -3.30 20.29 13.66
CA LYS A 212 -2.07 20.99 13.30
C LYS A 212 -2.28 21.78 12.01
N ASP A 213 -1.92 23.06 12.03
CA ASP A 213 -1.91 23.93 10.84
C ASP A 213 -0.72 23.57 9.93
N LEU A 214 -1.00 23.42 8.63
CA LEU A 214 -0.02 23.18 7.57
C LEU A 214 0.17 24.38 6.64
N GLY A 215 -0.56 25.49 6.87
CA GLY A 215 -0.60 26.64 6.00
C GLY A 215 -1.75 26.59 4.98
N ASP A 216 -2.01 27.73 4.34
CA ASP A 216 -3.03 27.89 3.29
C ASP A 216 -4.45 27.39 3.66
N GLY A 217 -4.77 27.39 4.95
CA GLY A 217 -6.04 26.89 5.47
C GLY A 217 -6.19 25.37 5.41
N ILE A 218 -5.08 24.64 5.28
CA ILE A 218 -5.01 23.19 5.38
C ILE A 218 -4.56 22.80 6.79
N TYR A 219 -5.28 21.87 7.40
CA TYR A 219 -5.01 21.40 8.75
C TYR A 219 -5.05 19.87 8.78
N LYS A 220 -4.32 19.24 9.71
CA LYS A 220 -4.36 17.79 9.89
C LYS A 220 -4.46 17.35 11.35
N ILE A 221 -4.96 16.16 11.59
CA ILE A 221 -4.90 15.47 12.88
C ILE A 221 -4.38 14.04 12.66
N ASP A 222 -3.47 13.62 13.52
CA ASP A 222 -2.75 12.35 13.46
C ASP A 222 -3.07 11.53 14.72
N PHE A 223 -3.51 10.28 14.58
CA PHE A 223 -3.87 9.43 15.71
C PHE A 223 -3.92 7.96 15.33
N ILE A 224 -3.92 7.06 16.32
CA ILE A 224 -4.26 5.64 16.14
C ILE A 224 -5.74 5.49 16.55
N PRO A 225 -6.67 5.10 15.64
CA PRO A 225 -8.10 5.15 15.94
C PRO A 225 -8.56 4.35 17.17
N SER A 226 -8.05 3.14 17.38
CA SER A 226 -8.41 2.29 18.52
C SER A 226 -7.99 2.90 19.86
N GLU A 227 -6.83 3.57 19.88
CA GLU A 227 -6.32 4.30 21.05
C GLU A 227 -7.12 5.59 21.27
N TYR A 228 -7.31 6.38 20.23
CA TYR A 228 -8.00 7.67 20.29
C TYR A 228 -9.47 7.54 20.75
N TYR A 229 -10.18 6.55 20.21
CA TYR A 229 -11.58 6.29 20.58
C TYR A 229 -11.73 5.31 21.75
N ALA A 230 -10.63 4.80 22.31
CA ALA A 230 -10.62 3.70 23.28
C ALA A 230 -11.54 2.53 22.86
N PHE A 231 -11.47 2.15 21.58
CA PHE A 231 -12.41 1.23 20.95
C PHE A 231 -11.73 -0.04 20.46
N SER A 232 -12.16 -1.19 20.99
CA SER A 232 -11.53 -2.49 20.73
C SER A 232 -12.19 -3.31 19.61
N GLU A 233 -13.36 -2.89 19.11
CA GLU A 233 -14.01 -3.57 17.99
C GLU A 233 -13.50 -3.04 16.65
N LYS A 234 -13.89 -3.71 15.55
CA LYS A 234 -13.54 -3.27 14.21
C LYS A 234 -14.17 -1.90 13.92
N ILE A 235 -13.34 -0.92 13.63
CA ILE A 235 -13.79 0.38 13.11
C ILE A 235 -14.14 0.22 11.63
N THR A 236 -15.39 0.47 11.29
CA THR A 236 -15.92 0.42 9.91
C THR A 236 -16.22 1.79 9.35
N GLU A 237 -16.35 2.81 10.21
CA GLU A 237 -16.51 4.20 9.80
C GLU A 237 -16.11 5.16 10.94
N ILE A 238 -15.71 6.37 10.57
CA ILE A 238 -15.51 7.51 11.46
C ILE A 238 -16.44 8.63 10.96
N ASN A 239 -17.31 9.09 11.85
CA ASN A 239 -18.12 10.28 11.63
C ASN A 239 -17.41 11.45 12.31
N CYS A 240 -17.24 12.57 11.61
CA CYS A 240 -16.58 13.73 12.19
C CYS A 240 -17.08 15.06 11.63
N LEU A 241 -16.80 16.13 12.37
CA LEU A 241 -16.98 17.51 11.99
C LEU A 241 -16.07 18.39 12.85
N PHE A 242 -15.88 19.65 12.47
CA PHE A 242 -14.88 20.51 13.08
C PHE A 242 -15.47 21.82 13.58
N ASN A 243 -14.87 22.39 14.62
CA ASN A 243 -15.21 23.72 15.15
C ASN A 243 -13.95 24.50 15.57
N ASP A 244 -14.11 25.73 16.06
CA ASP A 244 -13.00 26.57 16.51
C ASP A 244 -12.67 26.25 17.99
N ASN A 245 -11.91 25.17 18.20
CA ASN A 245 -11.43 24.75 19.52
C ASN A 245 -12.55 24.64 20.59
N GLY A 246 -13.64 23.95 20.25
CA GLY A 246 -14.81 23.78 21.10
C GLY A 246 -15.86 24.89 20.97
N ASP A 247 -15.58 25.99 20.25
CA ASP A 247 -16.56 27.02 19.94
C ASP A 247 -17.28 26.74 18.61
N TRP A 248 -18.60 26.56 18.70
CA TRP A 248 -19.50 26.27 17.59
C TRP A 248 -19.90 27.49 16.76
N ALA A 249 -19.44 28.70 17.11
CA ALA A 249 -19.67 29.90 16.30
C ALA A 249 -19.06 29.81 14.89
N ALA A 250 -18.04 28.98 14.72
CA ALA A 250 -17.47 28.61 13.43
C ALA A 250 -17.41 27.08 13.32
N SER A 251 -17.71 26.55 12.14
CA SER A 251 -17.70 25.11 11.90
C SER A 251 -17.15 24.74 10.53
N GLY A 252 -16.62 23.53 10.45
CA GLY A 252 -16.18 22.88 9.23
C GLY A 252 -16.91 21.56 9.05
N ARG A 253 -17.69 21.49 7.98
CA ARG A 253 -18.62 20.40 7.66
C ARG A 253 -18.52 20.04 6.18
N ASP A 254 -19.10 18.91 5.83
CA ASP A 254 -19.17 18.46 4.44
C ASP A 254 -20.21 19.29 3.67
N VAL A 255 -20.31 19.04 2.37
CA VAL A 255 -21.24 19.70 1.44
C VAL A 255 -22.63 19.78 2.04
N GLY A 256 -23.19 20.99 2.09
CA GLY A 256 -24.53 21.24 2.61
C GLY A 256 -24.61 21.35 4.15
N GLY A 257 -23.49 21.32 4.86
CA GLY A 257 -23.46 21.35 6.32
C GLY A 257 -23.66 19.97 6.95
N GLU A 258 -23.41 18.90 6.19
CA GLU A 258 -23.48 17.53 6.68
C GLU A 258 -22.22 17.15 7.48
N ASN A 259 -22.31 16.07 8.26
CA ASN A 259 -21.13 15.51 8.91
C ASN A 259 -20.26 14.76 7.89
N PHE A 260 -18.94 14.77 8.07
CA PHE A 260 -18.07 13.94 7.27
C PHE A 260 -18.23 12.48 7.68
N LEU A 261 -18.25 11.59 6.68
CA LEU A 261 -18.22 10.14 6.87
C LEU A 261 -16.96 9.58 6.21
N ILE A 262 -16.05 9.06 7.02
CA ILE A 262 -14.80 8.44 6.58
C ILE A 262 -14.97 6.93 6.71
N VAL A 263 -14.86 6.22 5.59
CA VAL A 263 -14.97 4.76 5.52
C VAL A 263 -13.65 4.20 5.00
N PRO A 264 -13.04 3.18 5.65
CA PRO A 264 -11.84 2.56 5.13
C PRO A 264 -12.17 1.89 3.81
N LYS A 265 -11.41 2.22 2.77
CA LYS A 265 -11.47 1.54 1.48
C LYS A 265 -11.00 0.09 1.66
N SER A 266 -11.63 -0.84 0.96
CA SER A 266 -11.12 -2.21 0.88
C SER A 266 -9.77 -2.22 0.17
N ASP A 267 -8.88 -3.12 0.61
CA ASP A 267 -7.62 -3.45 -0.09
C ASP A 267 -7.86 -4.01 -1.50
N ASP A 268 -9.07 -4.52 -1.72
CA ASP A 268 -9.58 -4.86 -3.04
C ASP A 268 -9.94 -3.56 -3.78
N GLU A 269 -8.93 -2.89 -4.37
CA GLU A 269 -9.23 -2.04 -5.52
C GLU A 269 -9.93 -2.95 -6.54
N GLU A 270 -11.20 -2.69 -6.84
CA GLU A 270 -11.87 -3.42 -7.90
C GLU A 270 -11.04 -3.22 -9.19
N LYS A 271 -10.52 -4.32 -9.74
CA LYS A 271 -9.79 -4.32 -11.00
C LYS A 271 -10.75 -4.68 -12.14
N GLU A 272 -10.54 -4.11 -13.32
CA GLU A 272 -11.25 -4.52 -14.53
C GLU A 272 -11.02 -6.03 -14.79
N PHE A 273 -9.79 -6.51 -14.54
CA PHE A 273 -9.42 -7.92 -14.60
C PHE A 273 -8.72 -8.36 -13.30
N SER A 274 -9.08 -9.53 -12.79
CA SER A 274 -8.33 -10.18 -11.71
C SER A 274 -8.35 -11.70 -11.84
N PHE A 275 -7.45 -12.38 -11.12
CA PHE A 275 -7.30 -13.83 -11.16
C PHE A 275 -7.30 -14.42 -9.75
N PHE A 276 -7.77 -15.65 -9.61
CA PHE A 276 -7.57 -16.44 -8.40
C PHE A 276 -7.05 -17.83 -8.75
N PRO A 277 -5.89 -18.26 -8.19
CA PRO A 277 -5.01 -17.46 -7.34
C PRO A 277 -4.32 -16.32 -8.11
N GLN A 278 -3.77 -15.32 -7.41
CA GLN A 278 -3.05 -14.19 -8.04
C GLN A 278 -1.67 -14.57 -8.58
N LYS A 279 -1.12 -15.68 -8.07
CA LYS A 279 0.10 -16.35 -8.52
C LYS A 279 -0.29 -17.79 -8.81
N PHE A 280 -0.04 -18.25 -10.02
CA PHE A 280 -0.43 -19.57 -10.48
C PHE A 280 0.54 -20.09 -11.54
N THR A 281 0.54 -21.41 -11.68
CA THR A 281 1.23 -22.18 -12.71
C THR A 281 0.21 -22.82 -13.64
N VAL A 282 0.70 -23.51 -14.67
CA VAL A 282 -0.18 -24.27 -15.58
C VAL A 282 -0.95 -25.38 -14.86
N ASP A 283 -0.48 -25.85 -13.70
CA ASP A 283 -1.12 -26.96 -12.97
C ASP A 283 -2.27 -26.49 -12.05
N ASP A 284 -2.41 -25.19 -11.84
CA ASP A 284 -3.41 -24.62 -10.95
C ASP A 284 -4.78 -24.48 -11.62
N VAL A 285 -5.83 -24.51 -10.78
CA VAL A 285 -7.16 -24.06 -11.18
C VAL A 285 -7.16 -22.54 -11.11
N VAL A 286 -7.31 -21.88 -12.25
CA VAL A 286 -7.31 -20.42 -12.35
C VAL A 286 -8.73 -19.94 -12.60
N THR A 287 -9.18 -18.98 -11.81
CA THR A 287 -10.44 -18.27 -12.01
C THR A 287 -10.14 -16.87 -12.49
N LEU A 288 -10.58 -16.56 -13.71
CA LEU A 288 -10.61 -15.20 -14.25
C LEU A 288 -11.86 -14.48 -13.75
N PHE A 289 -11.68 -13.22 -13.36
CA PHE A 289 -12.74 -12.27 -13.06
C PHE A 289 -12.64 -11.09 -14.02
N PHE A 290 -13.78 -10.68 -14.58
CA PHE A 290 -13.91 -9.44 -15.36
C PHE A 290 -15.04 -8.59 -14.78
N ASN A 291 -14.76 -7.31 -14.51
CA ASN A 291 -15.74 -6.36 -13.96
C ASN A 291 -16.17 -5.37 -15.04
N GLN A 292 -17.37 -5.57 -15.61
CA GLN A 292 -17.90 -4.75 -16.70
C GLN A 292 -18.14 -3.30 -16.29
N ASN A 293 -18.26 -3.01 -14.99
CA ASN A 293 -18.49 -1.65 -14.49
C ASN A 293 -17.22 -0.79 -14.60
N LEU A 294 -16.06 -1.42 -14.75
CA LEU A 294 -14.76 -0.75 -14.83
C LEU A 294 -14.21 -0.64 -16.25
N THR A 295 -14.78 -1.39 -17.20
CA THR A 295 -14.29 -1.38 -18.58
C THR A 295 -14.58 -0.05 -19.27
N LYS A 296 -13.64 0.40 -20.11
CA LYS A 296 -13.82 1.56 -20.99
C LYS A 296 -14.50 1.20 -22.32
N VAL A 297 -14.68 -0.09 -22.61
CA VAL A 297 -15.28 -0.57 -23.85
C VAL A 297 -16.81 -0.52 -23.74
N GLU A 298 -17.44 0.47 -24.37
CA GLU A 298 -18.89 0.72 -24.24
C GLU A 298 -19.76 -0.51 -24.55
N GLY A 299 -19.42 -1.30 -25.56
CA GLY A 299 -20.18 -2.51 -25.91
C GLY A 299 -20.13 -3.63 -24.87
N LEU A 300 -19.14 -3.61 -23.96
CA LEU A 300 -19.01 -4.60 -22.89
C LEU A 300 -19.73 -4.20 -21.59
N LYS A 301 -20.02 -2.91 -21.38
CA LYS A 301 -20.67 -2.41 -20.15
C LYS A 301 -22.09 -2.96 -19.94
N THR A 302 -22.77 -3.32 -21.04
CA THR A 302 -24.14 -3.84 -21.04
C THR A 302 -24.21 -5.27 -21.55
N ALA A 303 -23.07 -5.96 -21.69
CA ALA A 303 -23.04 -7.32 -22.18
C ALA A 303 -23.73 -8.26 -21.17
N THR A 304 -24.61 -9.12 -21.67
CA THR A 304 -25.26 -10.17 -20.85
C THR A 304 -24.52 -11.51 -20.95
N GLU A 305 -23.51 -11.56 -21.81
CA GLU A 305 -22.63 -12.68 -22.09
C GLU A 305 -21.34 -12.12 -22.69
N ILE A 306 -20.19 -12.68 -22.32
CA ILE A 306 -18.89 -12.34 -22.90
C ILE A 306 -18.18 -13.59 -23.38
N HIS A 307 -17.33 -13.41 -24.40
CA HIS A 307 -16.35 -14.39 -24.83
C HIS A 307 -14.99 -13.98 -24.28
N PHE A 308 -14.34 -14.87 -23.54
CA PHE A 308 -12.94 -14.71 -23.16
C PHE A 308 -12.06 -15.53 -24.09
N ILE A 309 -10.94 -14.94 -24.49
CA ILE A 309 -9.92 -15.55 -25.35
C ILE A 309 -8.61 -15.50 -24.58
N LEU A 310 -8.03 -16.66 -24.30
CA LEU A 310 -6.71 -16.80 -23.72
C LEU A 310 -5.76 -17.42 -24.74
N SER A 311 -4.62 -16.79 -25.00
CA SER A 311 -3.62 -17.31 -25.92
C SER A 311 -2.23 -17.33 -25.31
N THR A 312 -1.39 -18.24 -25.79
CA THR A 312 0.05 -18.17 -25.54
C THR A 312 0.62 -16.88 -26.15
N THR A 313 1.73 -16.37 -25.61
CA THR A 313 2.33 -15.10 -26.07
C THR A 313 2.80 -15.13 -27.52
N ASP A 314 3.09 -16.31 -28.05
CA ASP A 314 3.41 -16.55 -29.47
C ASP A 314 2.15 -16.75 -30.35
N GLY A 315 0.96 -16.77 -29.74
CA GLY A 315 -0.33 -17.03 -30.38
C GLY A 315 -0.52 -18.46 -30.88
N ALA A 316 0.38 -19.39 -30.58
CA ALA A 316 0.36 -20.76 -31.10
C ALA A 316 -0.82 -21.59 -30.56
N GLN A 317 -1.25 -21.33 -29.32
CA GLN A 317 -2.38 -22.00 -28.69
C GLN A 317 -3.38 -20.96 -28.21
N VAL A 318 -4.66 -21.20 -28.50
CA VAL A 318 -5.77 -20.30 -28.18
C VAL A 318 -6.90 -21.10 -27.54
N ILE A 319 -7.46 -20.54 -26.47
CA ILE A 319 -8.62 -21.04 -25.76
C ILE A 319 -9.69 -19.97 -25.81
N GLU A 320 -10.90 -20.37 -26.14
CA GLU A 320 -12.07 -19.51 -26.09
C GLU A 320 -13.10 -20.11 -25.13
N GLY A 321 -13.78 -19.25 -24.39
CA GLY A 321 -14.90 -19.66 -23.56
C GLY A 321 -15.92 -18.54 -23.39
N VAL A 322 -17.10 -18.94 -22.93
CA VAL A 322 -18.24 -18.04 -22.79
C VAL A 322 -18.69 -18.02 -21.34
N THR A 323 -18.98 -16.85 -20.81
CA THR A 323 -19.49 -16.69 -19.45
C THR A 323 -20.53 -15.58 -19.36
N LYS A 324 -21.35 -15.64 -18.30
CA LYS A 324 -22.48 -14.75 -18.00
C LYS A 324 -22.25 -14.04 -16.67
N PRO A 325 -22.84 -12.85 -16.46
CA PRO A 325 -22.59 -12.08 -15.25
C PRO A 325 -23.31 -12.70 -14.03
N GLU A 326 -22.71 -12.61 -12.84
CA GLU A 326 -23.25 -13.15 -11.58
C GLU A 326 -24.24 -12.22 -10.86
N GLY A 327 -24.73 -11.17 -11.52
CA GLY A 327 -25.77 -10.27 -11.00
C GLY A 327 -25.31 -8.90 -10.51
N ASP A 328 -24.01 -8.63 -10.56
CA ASP A 328 -23.35 -7.36 -10.16
C ASP A 328 -22.48 -6.76 -11.27
N GLY A 329 -22.58 -7.31 -12.49
CA GLY A 329 -21.71 -6.94 -13.62
C GLY A 329 -20.32 -7.59 -13.57
N LYS A 330 -20.10 -8.57 -12.69
CA LYS A 330 -18.88 -9.37 -12.66
C LYS A 330 -19.10 -10.70 -13.39
N PHE A 331 -18.13 -11.06 -14.21
CA PHE A 331 -18.06 -12.32 -14.93
C PHE A 331 -16.97 -13.19 -14.34
N ARG A 332 -17.20 -14.50 -14.32
CA ARG A 332 -16.24 -15.48 -13.78
C ARG A 332 -16.07 -16.65 -14.73
N ALA A 333 -14.83 -17.10 -14.88
CA ALA A 333 -14.50 -18.31 -15.63
C ALA A 333 -13.36 -19.06 -14.95
N SER A 334 -13.61 -20.29 -14.52
CA SER A 334 -12.61 -21.17 -13.91
C SER A 334 -12.13 -22.22 -14.91
N MET A 335 -10.81 -22.44 -14.95
CA MET A 335 -10.17 -23.35 -15.90
C MET A 335 -8.94 -24.01 -15.28
N ILE A 336 -8.52 -25.15 -15.83
CA ILE A 336 -7.27 -25.84 -15.48
C ILE A 336 -6.35 -25.75 -16.68
N LEU A 337 -5.27 -24.99 -16.59
CA LEU A 337 -4.49 -24.58 -17.75
C LEU A 337 -3.74 -25.77 -18.40
N ASN A 338 -3.20 -26.70 -17.61
CA ASN A 338 -2.45 -27.87 -18.11
C ASN A 338 -3.31 -28.90 -18.85
N ARG A 339 -4.64 -28.89 -18.65
CA ARG A 339 -5.57 -29.73 -19.40
C ARG A 339 -5.88 -29.16 -20.77
N ILE A 340 -5.40 -27.95 -21.05
CA ILE A 340 -5.78 -27.19 -22.24
C ILE A 340 -4.54 -26.76 -23.04
N PHE A 341 -3.43 -26.43 -22.38
CA PHE A 341 -2.14 -26.14 -23.01
C PHE A 341 -1.18 -27.34 -22.87
N GLU A 342 -1.50 -28.46 -23.53
CA GLU A 342 -0.86 -29.79 -23.33
C GLU A 342 0.66 -29.84 -23.63
N GLU A 343 1.22 -28.85 -24.33
CA GLU A 343 2.66 -28.81 -24.70
C GLU A 343 3.48 -27.68 -24.03
N ALA A 344 2.85 -26.84 -23.20
CA ALA A 344 3.47 -25.60 -22.70
C ALA A 344 4.21 -25.79 -21.36
N THR A 345 5.29 -26.58 -21.37
CA THR A 345 6.12 -26.85 -20.15
C THR A 345 6.96 -25.66 -19.66
N SER A 346 6.93 -24.53 -20.37
CA SER A 346 7.69 -23.31 -20.05
C SER A 346 6.88 -22.02 -20.22
N LEU A 347 5.58 -22.06 -19.93
CA LEU A 347 4.69 -20.91 -20.10
C LEU A 347 4.93 -19.86 -19.00
N GLU A 348 5.46 -18.70 -19.37
CA GLU A 348 5.73 -17.58 -18.44
C GLU A 348 4.59 -16.55 -18.42
N ALA A 349 3.81 -16.44 -19.49
CA ALA A 349 2.67 -15.55 -19.58
C ALA A 349 1.60 -16.03 -20.58
N LEU A 350 0.39 -15.49 -20.45
CA LEU A 350 -0.74 -15.62 -21.36
C LEU A 350 -1.22 -14.24 -21.81
N ASN A 351 -1.93 -14.19 -22.92
CA ASN A 351 -2.63 -13.01 -23.42
C ASN A 351 -4.13 -13.22 -23.25
N LEU A 352 -4.82 -12.25 -22.65
CA LEU A 352 -6.27 -12.25 -22.43
C LEU A 352 -6.95 -11.18 -23.28
N VAL A 353 -8.03 -11.56 -23.96
CA VAL A 353 -8.98 -10.65 -24.59
C VAL A 353 -10.39 -11.00 -24.14
N ILE A 354 -11.19 -9.99 -23.79
CA ILE A 354 -12.64 -10.13 -23.59
C ILE A 354 -13.37 -9.45 -24.73
N GLN A 355 -14.40 -10.09 -25.27
CA GLN A 355 -15.23 -9.51 -26.32
C GLN A 355 -16.71 -9.89 -26.18
N THR A 356 -17.58 -9.15 -26.86
CA THR A 356 -18.98 -9.56 -27.04
C THR A 356 -19.06 -10.83 -27.89
N PRO A 357 -20.13 -11.64 -27.78
CA PRO A 357 -20.27 -12.89 -28.55
C PRO A 357 -20.17 -12.73 -30.07
N ASP A 358 -20.55 -11.55 -30.58
CA ASP A 358 -20.48 -11.19 -32.00
C ASP A 358 -19.16 -10.53 -32.40
N GLY A 359 -18.23 -10.32 -31.47
CA GLY A 359 -16.94 -9.66 -31.67
C GLY A 359 -17.03 -8.16 -31.98
N SER A 360 -18.22 -7.54 -31.84
CA SER A 360 -18.44 -6.12 -32.16
C SER A 360 -17.73 -5.16 -31.19
N ALA A 361 -17.49 -5.60 -29.95
CA ALA A 361 -16.72 -4.86 -28.96
C ALA A 361 -15.74 -5.79 -28.25
N LYS A 362 -14.49 -5.34 -28.08
CA LYS A 362 -13.41 -6.10 -27.48
C LYS A 362 -12.44 -5.23 -26.69
N THR A 363 -11.81 -5.81 -25.67
CA THR A 363 -10.74 -5.18 -24.91
C THR A 363 -9.45 -5.16 -25.72
N GLU A 364 -8.49 -4.34 -25.28
CA GLU A 364 -7.10 -4.55 -25.66
C GLU A 364 -6.59 -5.88 -25.08
N GLU A 365 -5.49 -6.38 -25.63
CA GLU A 365 -4.83 -7.59 -25.15
C GLU A 365 -4.15 -7.29 -23.81
N VAL A 366 -4.45 -8.11 -22.80
CA VAL A 366 -3.88 -7.99 -21.45
C VAL A 366 -2.92 -9.16 -21.22
N SER A 367 -1.66 -8.86 -20.89
CA SER A 367 -0.70 -9.90 -20.54
C SER A 367 -0.89 -10.35 -19.08
N VAL A 368 -0.86 -11.66 -18.87
CA VAL A 368 -1.11 -12.34 -17.60
C VAL A 368 0.11 -13.19 -17.27
N SER A 369 0.91 -12.76 -16.28
CA SER A 369 2.11 -13.49 -15.87
C SER A 369 1.77 -14.73 -15.03
N LEU A 370 2.45 -15.84 -15.34
CA LEU A 370 2.43 -17.06 -14.53
C LEU A 370 3.61 -17.03 -13.56
N VAL A 371 3.31 -16.94 -12.26
CA VAL A 371 4.30 -16.90 -11.19
C VAL A 371 3.97 -17.97 -10.17
N PRO A 372 4.89 -18.88 -9.83
CA PRO A 372 4.64 -19.89 -8.79
C PRO A 372 4.31 -19.25 -7.43
N LEU A 373 3.44 -19.91 -6.67
CA LEU A 373 3.37 -19.73 -5.22
C LEU A 373 4.60 -20.43 -4.63
N HIS A 374 5.55 -19.64 -4.09
CA HIS A 374 6.68 -20.17 -3.33
C HIS A 374 6.29 -20.42 -1.87
#